data_AF-A0A947S455-F1
#
_entry.id   AF-A0A947S455-F1
#
_cell.length_a   1.000
_cell.length_b   1.000
_cell.length_c   1.000
_cell.angle_alpha   90.00
_cell.angle_beta   90.00
_cell.angle_gamma   90.00
#
_symmetry.space_group_name_H-M   'P 1'
#
loop_
_entity.id
_entity.type
_entity.pdbx_description
1 polymer ?
#
loop_
_entity_poly.entity_id
_entity_poly.type
_entity_poly.pdbx_seq_one_letter_code
_entity_poly.pdbx_strand_id
1 'polypeptide(L)'
;MATTEIKQKPLTHYLQEEEVPKELQEKVLFVVSQLVYERNQEVINYQKAAGETKKKELYASISEYDTIIRQKIKNTLENKEDETQCTDCFNY
;
A
#
# COMPACT_ATOMS: atom_id res chain seq x y z
N MET A 1 14.54 -16.13 -17.34
CA MET A 1 14.19 -15.57 -16.02
C MET A 1 12.78 -15.04 -16.12
N ALA A 2 11.85 -15.50 -15.29
CA ALA A 2 10.50 -14.96 -15.30
C ALA A 2 10.57 -13.49 -14.83
N THR A 3 10.31 -12.55 -15.74
CA THR A 3 10.06 -11.17 -15.37
C THR A 3 8.78 -11.14 -14.56
N THR A 4 8.89 -11.02 -13.24
CA THR A 4 7.73 -10.79 -12.37
C THR A 4 7.11 -9.48 -12.81
N GLU A 5 6.04 -9.58 -13.59
CA GLU A 5 5.38 -8.43 -14.18
C GLU A 5 4.66 -7.67 -13.06
N ILE A 6 5.12 -6.46 -12.76
CA ILE A 6 4.52 -5.61 -11.74
C ILE A 6 3.20 -5.09 -12.28
N LYS A 7 2.13 -5.40 -11.55
CA LYS A 7 0.76 -5.04 -11.90
C LYS A 7 0.10 -4.26 -10.78
N GLN A 8 -0.90 -3.47 -11.16
CA GLN A 8 -1.78 -2.81 -10.21
C GLN A 8 -2.54 -3.87 -9.42
N LYS A 9 -2.81 -3.58 -8.14
CA LYS A 9 -3.52 -4.48 -7.22
C LYS A 9 -4.82 -3.79 -6.77
N PRO A 10 -5.99 -4.42 -6.96
CA PRO A 10 -7.22 -3.88 -6.39
C PRO A 10 -7.20 -4.03 -4.86
N LEU A 11 -7.99 -3.23 -4.15
CA LEU A 11 -8.11 -3.32 -2.69
C LEU A 11 -8.45 -4.73 -2.20
N THR A 12 -9.34 -5.42 -2.92
CA THR A 12 -9.77 -6.80 -2.60
C THR A 12 -8.61 -7.79 -2.58
N HIS A 13 -7.53 -7.53 -3.31
CA HIS A 13 -6.35 -8.38 -3.31
C HIS A 13 -5.69 -8.43 -1.93
N TYR A 14 -5.53 -7.28 -1.26
CA TYR A 14 -4.94 -7.25 0.08
C TYR A 14 -5.88 -7.83 1.13
N LEU A 15 -7.20 -7.64 1.00
CA LEU A 15 -8.16 -8.27 1.91
C LEU A 15 -8.12 -9.80 1.82
N GLN A 16 -7.90 -10.33 0.62
CA GLN A 16 -7.79 -11.76 0.37
C GLN A 16 -6.44 -12.32 0.84
N GLU A 17 -5.32 -11.66 0.53
CA GLU A 17 -3.98 -12.09 0.95
C GLU A 17 -3.84 -12.13 2.47
N GLU A 18 -4.41 -11.15 3.18
CA GLU A 18 -4.33 -11.04 4.64
C GLU A 18 -5.53 -11.68 5.36
N GLU A 19 -6.38 -12.42 4.64
CA GLU A 19 -7.53 -13.16 5.18
C GLU A 19 -8.44 -12.31 6.10
N VAL A 20 -8.73 -11.06 5.68
CA VAL A 20 -9.47 -10.09 6.51
C VAL A 20 -10.91 -10.55 6.75
N PRO A 21 -11.35 -10.69 8.02
CA PRO A 21 -12.71 -11.08 8.38
C PRO A 21 -13.74 -10.10 7.79
N LYS A 22 -14.89 -10.64 7.35
CA LYS A 22 -15.91 -9.86 6.61
C LYS A 22 -16.41 -8.65 7.38
N GLU A 23 -16.55 -8.80 8.69
CA GLU A 23 -16.95 -7.76 9.64
C GLU A 23 -15.94 -6.61 9.78
N LEU A 24 -14.68 -6.83 9.44
CA LEU A 24 -13.61 -5.82 9.49
C LEU A 24 -13.22 -5.29 8.11
N GLN A 25 -13.76 -5.86 7.02
CA GLN A 25 -13.39 -5.47 5.66
C GLN A 25 -13.67 -3.99 5.38
N GLU A 26 -14.81 -3.44 5.81
CA GLU A 26 -15.12 -2.02 5.61
C GLU A 26 -14.13 -1.09 6.33
N LYS A 27 -13.79 -1.43 7.59
CA LYS A 27 -12.80 -0.69 8.37
C LYS A 27 -11.43 -0.74 7.71
N VAL A 28 -10.97 -1.93 7.30
CA VAL A 28 -9.69 -2.10 6.62
C VAL A 28 -9.69 -1.34 5.30
N LEU A 29 -10.73 -1.49 4.47
CA LEU A 29 -10.89 -0.78 3.20
C LEU A 29 -10.73 0.72 3.39
N PHE A 30 -11.42 1.30 4.36
CA PHE A 30 -11.34 2.73 4.65
C PHE A 30 -9.90 3.17 4.94
N VAL A 31 -9.19 2.40 5.78
CA VAL A 31 -7.85 2.77 6.23
C VAL A 31 -6.78 2.60 5.13
N VAL A 32 -6.90 1.61 4.23
CA VAL A 32 -5.87 1.34 3.22
C VAL A 32 -6.17 1.85 1.82
N SER A 33 -7.38 2.36 1.55
CA SER A 33 -7.80 2.81 0.21
C SER A 33 -6.82 3.79 -0.43
N GLN A 34 -6.40 4.81 0.32
CA GLN A 34 -5.47 5.82 -0.19
C GLN A 34 -4.08 5.22 -0.49
N LEU A 35 -3.58 4.35 0.39
CA LEU A 35 -2.28 3.70 0.21
C LEU A 35 -2.26 2.80 -1.03
N VAL A 36 -3.34 2.04 -1.27
CA VAL A 36 -3.45 1.20 -2.47
C VAL A 36 -3.54 2.03 -3.74
N TYR A 37 -4.23 3.18 -3.69
CA TYR A 37 -4.26 4.11 -4.82
C TYR A 37 -2.86 4.64 -5.15
N GLU A 38 -2.12 5.13 -4.15
CA GLU A 38 -0.75 5.65 -4.34
C GLU A 38 0.20 4.57 -4.85
N ARG A 39 0.16 3.37 -4.26
CA ARG A 39 0.90 2.20 -4.72
C ARG A 39 0.63 1.89 -6.19
N ASN A 40 -0.62 1.99 -6.64
CA ASN A 40 -0.98 1.75 -8.04
C ASN A 40 -0.52 2.88 -8.97
N GLN A 41 -0.45 4.12 -8.49
CA GLN A 41 0.20 5.21 -9.25
C GLN A 41 1.70 4.94 -9.44
N GLU A 42 2.39 4.42 -8.42
CA GLU A 42 3.79 4.03 -8.55
C GLU A 42 3.99 2.91 -9.58
N VAL A 43 3.07 1.94 -9.67
CA VAL A 43 3.10 0.93 -10.75
C VAL A 43 2.92 1.56 -12.13
N ILE A 44 1.96 2.49 -12.28
CA ILE A 44 1.74 3.18 -13.56
C ILE A 44 3.01 3.97 -13.94
N ASN A 45 3.65 4.63 -12.98
CA ASN A 45 4.91 5.35 -13.17
C ASN A 45 6.03 4.38 -13.56
N TYR A 46 6.14 3.22 -12.91
CA TYR A 46 7.12 2.18 -13.24
C TYR A 46 6.98 1.68 -14.67
N GLN A 47 5.74 1.46 -15.11
CA GLN A 47 5.42 1.01 -16.47
C GLN A 47 5.77 2.07 -17.53
N LYS A 48 5.65 3.37 -17.20
CA LYS A 48 5.98 4.49 -18.09
C LYS A 48 7.45 4.93 -18.02
N ALA A 49 8.17 4.58 -16.95
CA ALA A 49 9.51 5.07 -16.71
C ALA A 49 10.52 4.61 -17.78
N ALA A 50 11.29 5.56 -18.29
CA ALA A 50 12.48 5.31 -19.07
C ALA A 50 13.71 5.32 -18.15
N GLY A 51 14.59 4.33 -18.30
CA GLY A 51 15.82 4.22 -17.52
C GLY A 51 15.75 3.24 -16.35
N GLU A 52 16.83 2.49 -16.17
CA GLU A 52 16.91 1.41 -15.19
C GLU A 52 16.93 1.92 -13.74
N THR A 53 17.64 3.03 -13.47
CA THR A 53 17.70 3.64 -12.14
C THR A 53 16.32 4.03 -11.65
N LYS A 54 15.55 4.74 -12.47
CA LYS A 54 14.21 5.18 -12.08
C LYS A 54 13.27 3.99 -11.85
N LYS A 55 13.37 2.95 -12.69
CA LYS A 55 12.62 1.70 -12.48
C LYS A 55 12.98 1.03 -11.15
N LYS A 56 14.26 1.01 -10.75
CA LYS A 56 14.68 0.46 -9.45
C LYS A 56 14.12 1.25 -8.27
N GLU A 57 14.14 2.58 -8.32
CA GLU A 57 13.54 3.44 -7.29
C GLU A 57 12.03 3.20 -7.16
N LEU A 58 11.30 3.22 -8.27
CA LEU A 58 9.86 2.99 -8.29
C LEU A 58 9.53 1.57 -7.80
N TYR A 59 10.35 0.57 -8.15
CA TYR A 59 10.19 -0.78 -7.63
C TYR A 59 10.32 -0.84 -6.11
N ALA A 60 11.34 -0.18 -5.56
CA ALA A 60 11.54 -0.11 -4.12
C ALA A 60 10.34 0.58 -3.43
N SER A 61 9.85 1.69 -3.99
CA SER A 61 8.67 2.40 -3.47
C SER A 61 7.40 1.53 -3.51
N ILE A 62 7.16 0.79 -4.60
CA ILE A 62 6.02 -0.15 -4.69
C ILE A 62 6.10 -1.22 -3.59
N SER A 63 7.30 -1.76 -3.34
CA SER A 63 7.52 -2.74 -2.27
C SER A 63 7.34 -2.15 -0.87
N GLU A 64 7.71 -0.89 -0.67
CA GLU A 64 7.51 -0.16 0.57
C GLU A 64 6.02 0.05 0.84
N TYR A 65 5.26 0.52 -0.16
CA TYR A 65 3.81 0.62 -0.07
C TYR A 65 3.15 -0.73 0.24
N ASP A 66 3.56 -1.81 -0.44
CA ASP A 66 3.06 -3.16 -0.16
C ASP A 66 3.31 -3.56 1.31
N THR A 67 4.43 -3.14 1.89
CA THR A 67 4.76 -3.40 3.31
C THR A 67 3.89 -2.55 4.25
N ILE A 68 3.76 -1.25 3.97
CA ILE A 68 2.95 -0.32 4.77
C ILE A 68 1.48 -0.75 4.78
N ILE A 69 0.92 -1.12 3.62
CA ILE A 69 -0.47 -1.58 3.52
C ILE A 69 -0.69 -2.79 4.42
N ARG A 70 0.18 -3.81 4.34
CA ARG A 70 0.06 -5.02 5.17
C ARG A 70 0.16 -4.70 6.66
N GLN A 71 1.10 -3.85 7.05
CA GLN A 71 1.26 -3.43 8.43
C GLN A 71 0.00 -2.71 8.93
N LYS A 72 -0.59 -1.85 8.09
CA LYS A 72 -1.81 -1.10 8.40
C LYS A 72 -3.01 -2.02 8.58
N ILE A 73 -3.14 -3.04 7.73
CA ILE A 73 -4.17 -4.10 7.87
C ILE A 73 -3.98 -4.82 9.21
N LYS A 74 -2.76 -5.30 9.48
CA LYS A 74 -2.45 -6.03 10.71
C LYS A 74 -2.75 -5.20 11.97
N ASN A 75 -2.34 -3.94 12.01
CA ASN A 75 -2.63 -3.04 13.14
C ASN A 75 -4.14 -2.85 13.33
N THR A 76 -4.88 -2.71 12.23
CA THR A 76 -6.35 -2.60 12.25
C THR A 76 -7.01 -3.87 12.79
N LEU A 77 -6.52 -5.05 12.42
CA LEU A 77 -7.02 -6.35 12.90
C LEU A 77 -6.70 -6.58 14.38
N GLU A 78 -5.51 -6.17 14.83
CA GLU A 78 -5.09 -6.29 16.24
C GLU A 78 -5.73 -5.21 17.15
N ASN A 79 -6.57 -4.32 16.61
CA ASN A 79 -7.09 -3.11 17.28
C ASN A 79 -5.99 -2.25 17.92
N LYS A 80 -4.78 -2.28 17.35
CA LYS A 80 -3.73 -1.33 17.70
C LYS A 80 -4.00 -0.06 16.92
N GLU A 81 -4.39 1.00 17.62
CA GLU A 81 -4.43 2.32 17.01
C GLU A 81 -3.01 2.65 16.52
N ASP A 82 -2.89 2.95 15.24
CA ASP A 82 -1.63 3.46 14.70
C ASP A 82 -1.39 4.85 15.28
N GLU A 83 -0.48 4.93 16.24
CA GLU A 83 0.19 6.17 16.64
C GLU A 83 1.13 6.63 15.51
N THR A 84 0.59 6.91 14.34
CA THR A 84 1.21 7.80 13.37
C THR A 84 0.40 9.09 13.34
N GLN A 85 0.30 9.72 14.51
CA GLN A 85 -0.09 11.12 14.59
C GLN A 85 1.05 11.95 13.98
N CYS A 86 0.71 12.60 12.87
CA CYS A 86 1.38 13.78 12.36
C CYS A 86 1.84 14.67 13.54
N THR A 87 3.15 14.80 13.75
CA THR A 87 3.71 15.75 14.72
C THR A 87 3.75 17.18 14.19
N ASP A 88 3.25 17.43 12.98
CA ASP A 88 3.19 18.75 12.37
C ASP A 88 1.74 19.21 12.16
N CYS A 89 0.94 19.17 13.22
CA CYS A 89 -0.28 19.98 13.27
C CYS A 89 0.12 21.44 13.51
N PHE A 90 0.24 22.20 12.42
CA PHE A 90 0.05 23.65 12.30
C PHE A 90 0.21 24.48 13.58
N ASN A 91 1.37 25.10 13.75
CA ASN A 91 1.49 26.35 14.49
C ASN A 91 0.81 27.47 13.67
N TYR A 92 -0.36 27.92 14.10
CA TYR A 92 -0.91 29.25 13.78
C TYR A 92 -1.52 29.87 15.03
#